data_AF-A0A8R1XTI0-F1
#
_entry.id   AF-A0A8R1XTI0-F1
#
_cell.length_a   1.000
_cell.length_b   1.000
_cell.length_c   1.000
_cell.angle_alpha   90.00
_cell.angle_beta   90.00
_cell.angle_gamma   90.00
#
_symmetry.space_group_name_H-M   'P 1'
#
loop_
_entity.id
_entity.type
_entity.pdbx_description
1 polymer ?
#
loop_
_entity_poly.entity_id
_entity_poly.type
_entity_poly.pdbx_seq_one_letter_code
_entity_poly.pdbx_strand_id
1 'polypeptide(L)' 'MGYQKNALFILIAANMQEPIYWQNLAWNQFRTNEGCYCDPVLNKCIIERITLLGPVNKILNNAYCAPKATSHYP' A
#
# COMPACT_ATOMS: atom_id res chain seq x y z
N MET A 1 -3.20 22.35 12.52
CA MET A 1 -3.13 22.08 11.06
C MET A 1 -2.96 20.59 10.69
N GLY A 2 -3.16 19.62 11.61
CA GLY A 2 -2.97 18.18 11.31
C GLY A 2 -4.19 17.44 10.71
N TYR A 3 -5.41 17.82 11.12
CA TYR A 3 -6.64 17.11 10.70
C TYR A 3 -6.91 17.17 9.19
N GLN A 4 -6.62 18.32 8.54
CA GLN A 4 -6.85 18.51 7.10
C GLN A 4 -5.90 17.64 6.25
N LYS A 5 -4.63 17.53 6.66
CA LYS A 5 -3.67 16.65 5.99
C LYS A 5 -4.12 15.19 6.09
N ASN A 6 -4.53 14.75 7.28
CA ASN A 6 -4.99 13.38 7.48
C ASN A 6 -6.20 13.04 6.61
N ALA A 7 -7.18 13.94 6.49
CA ALA A 7 -8.35 13.73 5.63
C ALA A 7 -7.96 13.62 4.14
N LEU A 8 -7.08 14.51 3.65
CA LEU A 8 -6.57 14.44 2.28
C LEU A 8 -5.82 13.12 2.04
N PHE A 9 -4.97 12.68 2.96
CA PHE A 9 -4.26 11.40 2.86
C PHE A 9 -5.21 10.19 2.85
N ILE A 10 -6.28 10.22 3.65
CA ILE A 10 -7.31 9.17 3.65
C ILE A 10 -8.04 9.13 2.29
N LEU A 11 -8.41 10.28 1.74
CA LEU A 11 -9.07 10.35 0.42
C LEU A 11 -8.16 9.87 -0.71
N ILE A 12 -6.86 10.23 -0.67
CA ILE A 12 -5.89 9.71 -1.63
C ILE A 12 -5.79 8.20 -1.47
N ALA A 13 -5.55 7.68 -0.26
CA ALA A 13 -5.43 6.24 0.00
C ALA A 13 -6.66 5.45 -0.52
N ALA A 14 -7.87 5.98 -0.33
CA ALA A 14 -9.10 5.37 -0.84
C ALA A 14 -9.14 5.24 -2.38
N ASN A 15 -8.43 6.12 -3.10
CA ASN A 15 -8.29 6.08 -4.55
C ASN A 15 -7.04 5.32 -5.02
N MET A 16 -6.24 4.80 -4.11
CA MET A 16 -5.08 3.99 -4.42
C MET A 16 -5.42 2.50 -4.24
N GLN A 17 -4.77 1.66 -5.03
CA GLN A 17 -4.85 0.22 -4.95
C GLN A 17 -3.48 -0.40 -5.06
N GLU A 18 -3.38 -1.66 -4.66
CA GLU A 18 -2.18 -2.43 -4.89
C GLU A 18 -1.85 -2.49 -6.39
N PRO A 19 -0.57 -2.31 -6.77
CA PRO A 19 -0.18 -2.45 -8.16
C PRO A 19 -0.38 -3.89 -8.64
N ILE A 20 -0.77 -4.06 -9.91
CA ILE A 20 -1.16 -5.36 -10.48
C ILE A 20 -0.06 -6.42 -10.31
N TYR A 21 1.20 -6.04 -10.47
CA TYR A 21 2.35 -6.96 -10.32
C TYR A 21 2.59 -7.42 -8.87
N TRP A 22 1.93 -6.80 -7.89
CA TRP A 22 2.07 -7.10 -6.46
C TRP A 22 0.91 -7.93 -5.91
N GLN A 23 -0.17 -8.05 -6.67
CA GLN A 23 -1.38 -8.79 -6.27
C GLN A 23 -1.11 -10.27 -5.99
N ASN A 24 -0.20 -10.86 -6.77
CA ASN A 24 0.21 -12.25 -6.60
C ASN A 24 1.21 -12.38 -5.45
N LEU A 25 0.84 -13.14 -4.42
CA LEU A 25 1.73 -13.49 -3.33
C LEU A 25 2.48 -14.78 -3.68
N ALA A 26 3.78 -14.80 -3.41
CA ALA A 26 4.50 -16.07 -3.32
C ALA A 26 4.06 -16.85 -2.07
N TRP A 27 4.32 -18.16 -2.04
CA TRP A 27 3.92 -19.05 -0.93
C TRP A 27 4.46 -18.63 0.45
N ASN A 28 5.55 -17.87 0.47
CA ASN A 28 6.18 -17.34 1.67
C ASN A 28 5.82 -15.87 1.95
N GLN A 29 4.77 -15.33 1.31
CA GLN A 29 4.38 -13.93 1.43
C GLN A 29 2.97 -13.75 1.99
N PHE A 30 2.80 -12.72 2.80
CA PHE A 30 1.54 -12.36 3.45
C PHE A 30 1.31 -10.86 3.36
N ARG A 31 0.07 -10.43 3.11
CA ARG A 31 -0.32 -9.02 3.17
C ARG A 31 -0.32 -8.55 4.61
N THR A 32 0.06 -7.29 4.84
CA THR A 32 -0.33 -6.61 6.08
C THR A 32 -1.81 -6.24 6.02
N ASN A 33 -2.44 -6.02 7.18
CA ASN A 33 -3.87 -5.70 7.26
C ASN A 33 -4.22 -4.30 6.71
N GLU A 34 -3.24 -3.47 6.39
CA GLU A 34 -3.47 -2.04 6.11
C GLU A 34 -3.88 -1.76 4.66
N GLY A 35 -3.70 -2.72 3.73
CA GLY A 35 -3.88 -2.45 2.32
C GLY A 35 -3.01 -1.27 1.87
N CYS A 36 -3.54 -0.42 0.99
CA CYS A 36 -2.87 0.83 0.61
C CYS A 36 -3.15 1.94 1.62
N TYR A 37 -2.08 2.48 2.21
CA TYR A 37 -2.14 3.64 3.10
C TYR A 37 -1.12 4.68 2.68
N CYS A 38 -1.32 5.95 3.05
CA CYS A 38 -0.41 7.02 2.70
C CYS A 38 0.44 7.42 3.88
N ASP A 39 1.75 7.23 3.74
CA ASP A 39 2.74 7.61 4.74
C ASP A 39 2.97 9.13 4.66
N PRO A 40 2.69 9.89 5.74
CA PRO A 40 2.86 11.34 5.74
C PRO A 40 4.34 11.78 5.78
N VAL A 41 5.25 10.91 6.21
CA VAL A 41 6.71 11.16 6.19
C VAL A 41 7.24 11.02 4.77
N LEU A 42 6.83 9.96 4.06
CA LEU A 42 7.23 9.74 2.67
C LEU A 42 6.43 10.59 1.67
N ASN A 43 5.30 11.16 2.07
CA ASN A 43 4.30 11.78 1.20
C ASN A 43 3.89 10.88 0.02
N LYS A 44 3.81 9.56 0.25
CA LYS A 44 3.50 8.56 -0.77
C LYS A 44 2.59 7.49 -0.21
N CYS A 45 1.79 6.89 -1.09
CA CYS A 45 0.91 5.78 -0.72
C CYS A 45 1.61 4.46 -1.01
N ILE A 46 1.72 3.63 0.01
CA ILE A 46 2.43 2.37 0.00
C ILE A 46 1.52 1.25 0.50
N ILE A 47 1.87 0.04 0.08
CA ILE A 47 1.33 -1.20 0.61
C ILE A 47 2.48 -2.04 1.10
N GLU A 48 2.25 -2.73 2.21
CA GLU A 48 3.25 -3.59 2.82
C GLU A 48 2.87 -5.06 2.70
N ARG A 49 3.90 -5.91 2.64
CA ARG A 49 3.78 -7.35 2.76
C ARG A 49 4.95 -7.91 3.57
N ILE A 50 4.69 -9.00 4.25
CA ILE A 50 5.69 -9.76 4.99
C ILE A 50 6.15 -10.90 4.09
N THR A 51 7.46 -11.01 3.88
CA THR A 51 8.09 -12.16 3.21
C THR A 51 8.86 -12.97 4.25
N LEU A 52 8.53 -14.26 4.39
CA LEU A 52 9.27 -15.19 5.24
C LEU A 52 10.54 -15.66 4.53
N LEU A 53 11.69 -15.53 5.20
CA LEU A 53 13.01 -15.99 4.76
C LEU A 53 13.43 -17.25 5.54
N GLY A 54 12.45 -18.09 5.90
CA GLY A 54 12.62 -19.26 6.74
C GLY A 54 11.68 -19.24 7.95
N PRO A 55 11.87 -20.15 8.92
CA PRO A 55 10.95 -20.33 10.05
C PRO A 55 10.98 -19.18 11.06
N VAL A 56 12.09 -18.43 11.13
CA VAL A 56 12.28 -17.35 12.12
C VAL A 56 12.40 -15.98 11.46
N ASN A 57 13.00 -15.92 10.27
CA ASN A 57 13.31 -14.66 9.62
C ASN A 57 12.15 -14.20 8.74
N LYS A 58 11.82 -12.91 8.85
CA LYS A 58 10.87 -12.24 7.97
C LYS A 58 11.40 -10.86 7.61
N ILE A 59 11.04 -10.41 6.41
CA ILE A 59 11.29 -9.05 5.96
C ILE A 59 9.97 -8.38 5.62
N LEU A 60 9.93 -7.06 5.83
CA LEU A 60 8.82 -6.23 5.40
C LEU A 60 9.21 -5.63 4.04
N ASN A 61 8.43 -5.94 3.02
CA ASN A 61 8.57 -5.35 1.70
C ASN A 61 7.44 -4.34 1.50
N ASN A 62 7.78 -3.18 0.94
CA ASN A 62 6.79 -2.20 0.52
C ASN A 62 6.80 -2.06 -1.01
N ALA A 63 5.67 -1.61 -1.53
CA ALA A 63 5.53 -1.17 -2.91
C ALA A 63 4.69 0.10 -2.93
N TYR A 64 4.92 0.94 -3.94
CA TYR A 64 4.05 2.08 -4.18
C TYR A 64 2.69 1.60 -4.69
N CYS A 65 1.63 2.14 -4.10
CA CYS A 65 0.30 1.93 -4.61
C CYS A 65 0.13 2.59 -5.98
N ALA A 66 -0.70 1.99 -6.82
CA ALA A 66 -1.13 2.59 -8.07
C ALA A 66 -2.46 3.32 -7.86
N PRO A 67 -2.75 4.40 -8.60
CA PRO A 67 -4.10 4.92 -8.64
C PRO A 67 -5.04 3.81 -9.13
N LYS A 68 -6.22 3.70 -8.51
CA LYS A 68 -7.32 2.96 -9.11
C LYS A 68 -7.53 3.54 -10.50
N ALA A 69 -7.71 2.69 -11.50
CA ALA A 69 -8.15 3.16 -12.81
C ALA A 69 -9.53 3.79 -12.60
N THR A 70 -9.57 5.10 -12.35
CA THR A 70 -10.81 5.84 -12.38
C THR A 70 -11.25 5.77 -13.82
N SER A 71 -12.36 5.08 -14.09
CA SER A 71 -13.15 5.29 -15.30
C SER A 71 -13.72 6.73 -15.24
N HIS A 72 -12.83 7.70 -15.36
CA HIS A 72 -13.06 9.11 -15.63
C HIS A 72 -11.95 9.51 -16.59
N TYR A 73 -11.94 8.86 -17.76
CA TYR A 73 -11.52 9.55 -18.96
C TYR A 73 -12.70 10.46 -19.32
N PRO A 74 -12.51 11.79 -19.46
CA PRO A 74 -13.49 12.62 -20.14
C PRO A 74 -13.69 12.17 -21.60
#